data_AF-A0A6J8BBM9-F1
#
_entry.id   AF-A0A6J8BBM9-F1
#
_cell.length_a   1.000
_cell.length_b   1.000
_cell.length_c   1.000
_cell.angle_alpha   90.00
_cell.angle_beta   90.00
_cell.angle_gamma   90.00
#
_symmetry.space_group_name_H-M   'P 1'
#
loop_
_entity.id
_entity.type
_entity.pdbx_description
1 polymer ?
#
loop_
_entity_poly.entity_id
_entity_poly.type
_entity_poly.pdbx_seq_one_letter_code
_entity_poly.pdbx_strand_id
1 'polypeptide(L)'
;MATSGQKRLGSGGLPSRTPLFSANKATSSKPESSSRSQQSTRLTKPSDKLNPKTVDPFSSSSKSQSAFAAVYTKGGVPCRLQHGSVKHKLGWDTDPEQLPFDPVLVTLSEGLQESIHPYSFVARTGFKEMLESNGAIEKVLPLLPKVCYGVRAALGNKNSDVFAAGLEATIQLSNLTGPHLNPHLKNLLVPVSKRMMDKKFRDKITTALQTFEQNGGKEALPVIKSKVPTYTTIFM
;
A
#
# COMPACT_ATOMS: atom_id res chain seq x y z
N MET A 1 63.74 23.44 1.18
CA MET A 1 64.18 23.07 -0.19
C MET A 1 62.91 22.87 -1.02
N ALA A 2 62.49 23.90 -1.77
CA ALA A 2 62.72 24.04 -3.22
C ALA A 2 61.86 23.02 -4.02
N THR A 3 61.02 23.33 -5.01
CA THR A 3 60.74 24.52 -5.84
C THR A 3 59.51 24.21 -6.73
N SER A 4 58.71 25.24 -7.08
CA SER A 4 58.22 25.68 -8.42
C SER A 4 58.00 24.64 -9.55
N GLY A 5 57.03 24.67 -10.47
CA GLY A 5 56.09 25.68 -11.01
C GLY A 5 55.49 25.09 -12.33
N GLN A 6 54.19 25.25 -12.63
CA GLN A 6 53.56 26.22 -13.55
C GLN A 6 53.47 25.84 -15.06
N LYS A 7 52.32 26.21 -15.68
CA LYS A 7 51.97 26.42 -17.12
C LYS A 7 51.49 25.19 -17.93
N ARG A 8 50.56 25.27 -18.91
CA ARG A 8 49.74 26.34 -19.54
C ARG A 8 48.65 25.72 -20.44
N LEU A 9 47.62 26.51 -20.77
CA LEU A 9 46.61 26.33 -21.83
C LEU A 9 47.23 26.32 -23.25
N GLY A 10 46.58 25.64 -24.20
CA GLY A 10 46.83 25.77 -25.65
C GLY A 10 45.88 24.94 -26.53
N SER A 11 45.20 25.62 -27.44
CA SER A 11 44.16 25.20 -28.39
C SER A 11 44.69 24.66 -29.73
N GLY A 12 43.88 23.88 -30.45
CA GLY A 12 43.75 23.99 -31.92
C GLY A 12 43.77 22.70 -32.75
N GLY A 13 42.80 22.58 -33.68
CA GLY A 13 43.05 22.08 -35.05
C GLY A 13 42.52 20.71 -35.45
N LEU A 14 41.34 20.69 -36.09
CA LEU A 14 40.91 19.69 -37.10
C LEU A 14 41.68 19.95 -38.43
N PRO A 15 41.75 19.03 -39.44
CA PRO A 15 40.57 18.76 -40.28
C PRO A 15 40.45 17.40 -41.02
N SER A 16 39.18 17.08 -41.32
CA SER A 16 38.56 16.47 -42.52
C SER A 16 39.21 15.35 -43.36
N ARG A 17 38.39 14.34 -43.69
CA ARG A 17 37.90 14.08 -45.07
C ARG A 17 36.83 12.96 -45.13
N THR A 18 35.64 13.32 -45.62
CA THR A 18 34.65 12.45 -46.31
C THR A 18 34.99 12.38 -47.81
N PRO A 19 34.38 11.47 -48.60
CA PRO A 19 33.15 11.78 -49.37
C PRO A 19 32.12 10.61 -49.34
N LEU A 20 30.82 10.82 -49.13
CA LEU A 20 29.76 11.39 -49.99
C LEU A 20 29.37 10.49 -51.18
N PHE A 21 28.09 10.08 -51.23
CA PHE A 21 27.10 10.26 -52.33
C PHE A 21 25.76 9.64 -51.85
N SER A 22 24.79 10.47 -51.44
CA SER A 22 23.65 11.03 -52.22
C SER A 22 22.47 10.06 -52.37
N ALA A 23 21.20 10.45 -52.37
CA ALA A 23 20.39 11.55 -51.82
C ALA A 23 18.98 11.38 -52.46
N ASN A 24 17.97 11.95 -51.80
CA ASN A 24 16.64 12.38 -52.32
C ASN A 24 15.55 11.31 -52.51
N LYS A 25 14.25 11.61 -52.35
CA LYS A 25 13.48 12.71 -51.72
C LYS A 25 12.00 12.26 -51.75
N ALA A 26 11.21 12.71 -50.79
CA ALA A 26 9.78 12.43 -50.65
C ALA A 26 8.90 12.94 -51.81
N THR A 27 7.77 12.26 -52.07
CA THR A 27 6.45 12.87 -52.36
C THR A 27 5.29 11.86 -52.25
N SER A 28 4.14 12.39 -51.85
CA SER A 28 2.83 11.79 -51.58
C SER A 28 2.09 11.21 -52.81
N SER A 29 1.27 10.17 -52.63
CA SER A 29 -0.10 10.07 -53.22
C SER A 29 -0.81 8.74 -52.88
N LYS A 30 -2.09 8.86 -52.46
CA LYS A 30 -3.11 7.79 -52.53
C LYS A 30 -3.37 7.42 -54.01
N PRO A 31 -3.87 6.20 -54.29
CA PRO A 31 -5.27 6.11 -54.72
C PRO A 31 -6.04 4.90 -54.15
N GLU A 32 -7.36 5.02 -54.23
CA GLU A 32 -8.37 4.02 -53.88
C GLU A 32 -8.65 3.01 -55.01
N SER A 33 -9.01 1.81 -54.56
CA SER A 33 -10.00 0.87 -55.11
C SER A 33 -9.63 -0.17 -56.18
N SER A 34 -10.06 -1.39 -55.84
CA SER A 34 -10.73 -2.39 -56.71
C SER A 34 -9.95 -3.65 -57.15
N SER A 35 -10.24 -4.72 -56.41
CA SER A 35 -10.42 -6.12 -56.84
C SER A 35 -9.25 -6.89 -57.47
N ARG A 36 -8.73 -7.89 -56.75
CA ARG A 36 -8.95 -9.30 -57.11
C ARG A 36 -8.64 -10.26 -55.96
N SER A 37 -9.63 -11.08 -55.67
CA SER A 37 -9.65 -12.21 -54.74
C SER A 37 -8.62 -13.28 -55.10
N GLN A 38 -7.74 -13.60 -54.14
CA GLN A 38 -7.12 -14.92 -54.04
C GLN A 38 -7.27 -15.41 -52.60
N GLN A 39 -8.34 -16.18 -52.42
CA GLN A 39 -8.71 -16.88 -51.21
C GLN A 39 -7.71 -18.02 -51.01
N SER A 40 -6.66 -17.79 -50.24
CA SER A 40 -5.86 -18.87 -49.65
C SER A 40 -6.74 -19.56 -48.61
N THR A 41 -7.31 -20.71 -48.99
CA THR A 41 -8.03 -21.59 -48.08
C THR A 41 -7.04 -22.20 -47.09
N ARG A 42 -6.73 -21.44 -46.04
CA ARG A 42 -6.01 -21.96 -44.87
C ARG A 42 -6.90 -23.03 -44.25
N LEU A 43 -6.59 -24.29 -44.52
CA LEU A 43 -7.22 -25.44 -43.90
C LEU A 43 -7.10 -25.26 -42.38
N THR A 44 -8.20 -24.89 -41.73
CA THR A 44 -8.28 -24.83 -40.28
C THR A 44 -8.14 -26.25 -39.77
N LYS A 45 -7.11 -26.49 -38.98
CA LYS A 45 -6.88 -27.82 -38.41
C LYS A 45 -8.08 -28.12 -37.50
N PRO A 46 -8.57 -29.37 -37.42
CA PRO A 46 -9.69 -29.72 -36.54
C PRO A 46 -9.46 -29.33 -35.07
N SER A 47 -8.19 -29.19 -34.67
CA SER A 47 -7.75 -28.70 -33.36
C SER A 47 -8.16 -27.25 -33.04
N ASP A 48 -8.40 -26.41 -34.05
CA ASP A 48 -8.83 -25.01 -33.83
C ASP A 48 -10.28 -24.92 -33.30
N LYS A 49 -11.08 -25.99 -33.47
CA LYS A 49 -12.44 -26.11 -32.89
C LYS A 49 -12.46 -26.66 -31.48
N LEU A 50 -11.30 -27.06 -30.95
CA LEU A 50 -11.13 -27.60 -29.60
C LEU A 50 -10.22 -26.74 -28.74
N ASN A 51 -10.16 -25.43 -29.02
CA ASN A 51 -9.48 -24.48 -28.16
C ASN A 51 -10.52 -23.79 -27.26
N PRO A 52 -11.03 -24.45 -26.20
CA PRO A 52 -11.65 -23.67 -25.13
C PRO A 52 -10.59 -22.65 -24.72
N LYS A 53 -10.97 -21.38 -24.56
CA LYS A 53 -10.06 -20.38 -23.99
C LYS A 53 -9.43 -21.04 -22.78
N THR A 54 -8.14 -21.34 -22.86
CA THR A 54 -7.42 -21.94 -21.75
C THR A 54 -7.46 -20.85 -20.69
N VAL A 55 -8.42 -21.00 -19.78
CA VAL A 55 -8.46 -20.24 -18.55
C VAL A 55 -7.24 -20.72 -17.81
N ASP A 56 -6.18 -19.94 -17.89
CA ASP A 56 -5.04 -20.13 -17.01
C ASP A 56 -5.59 -20.00 -15.58
N PRO A 57 -5.61 -21.08 -14.78
CA PRO A 57 -6.13 -21.04 -13.42
C PRO A 57 -5.31 -20.12 -12.51
N PHE A 58 -4.15 -19.62 -12.96
CA PHE A 58 -3.34 -18.59 -12.32
C PHE A 58 -3.56 -17.18 -12.89
N SER A 59 -4.35 -17.00 -13.95
CA SER A 59 -4.65 -15.68 -14.53
C SER A 59 -5.64 -14.84 -13.71
N SER A 60 -6.02 -15.28 -12.51
CA SER A 60 -6.98 -14.60 -11.63
C SER A 60 -6.47 -13.29 -11.01
N SER A 61 -5.58 -12.54 -11.66
CA SER A 61 -5.08 -11.26 -11.14
C SER A 61 -4.91 -10.16 -12.20
N SER A 62 -5.86 -10.00 -13.13
CA SER A 62 -5.88 -8.81 -14.01
C SER A 62 -6.18 -7.50 -13.27
N LYS A 63 -6.33 -7.51 -11.94
CA LYS A 63 -6.16 -6.33 -11.09
C LYS A 63 -4.68 -6.26 -10.71
N SER A 64 -4.00 -5.21 -11.14
CA SER A 64 -2.66 -4.85 -10.69
C SER A 64 -2.50 -5.17 -9.21
N GLN A 65 -1.63 -6.14 -8.90
CA GLN A 65 -1.34 -6.55 -7.53
C GLN A 65 -1.01 -5.31 -6.69
N SER A 66 -1.62 -5.18 -5.51
CA SER A 66 -1.37 -4.04 -4.64
C SER A 66 0.09 -4.01 -4.19
N ALA A 67 0.55 -2.84 -3.73
CA ALA A 67 1.91 -2.69 -3.19
C ALA A 67 2.17 -3.70 -2.05
N PHE A 68 1.23 -3.84 -1.10
CA PHE A 68 1.32 -4.81 -0.02
C PHE A 68 1.41 -6.25 -0.53
N ALA A 69 0.50 -6.65 -1.43
CA ALA A 69 0.50 -8.00 -1.98
C ALA A 69 1.82 -8.31 -2.71
N ALA A 70 2.39 -7.33 -3.42
CA ALA A 70 3.67 -7.47 -4.11
C ALA A 70 4.83 -7.65 -3.12
N VAL A 71 4.87 -6.86 -2.04
CA VAL A 71 5.90 -7.00 -1.00
C VAL A 71 5.76 -8.33 -0.26
N TYR A 72 4.54 -8.75 0.08
CA TYR A 72 4.27 -10.03 0.73
C TYR A 72 4.73 -11.21 -0.13
N THR A 73 4.39 -11.22 -1.42
CA THR A 73 4.76 -12.31 -2.35
C THR A 73 6.28 -12.42 -2.53
N LYS A 74 7.01 -11.30 -2.39
CA LYS A 74 8.47 -11.25 -2.44
C LYS A 74 9.14 -11.62 -1.11
N GLY A 75 8.37 -11.94 -0.07
CA GLY A 75 8.90 -12.26 1.27
C GLY A 75 9.36 -11.04 2.07
N GLY A 76 8.89 -9.83 1.73
CA GLY A 76 9.25 -8.61 2.47
C GLY A 76 8.58 -8.48 3.84
N VAL A 77 7.57 -9.31 4.12
CA VAL A 77 7.00 -9.49 5.46
C VAL A 77 7.32 -10.94 5.87
N PRO A 78 8.12 -11.16 6.93
CA PRO A 78 8.64 -12.48 7.30
C PRO A 78 7.61 -13.33 8.06
N CYS A 79 6.48 -13.60 7.41
CA CYS A 79 5.40 -14.40 7.97
C CYS A 79 4.65 -15.20 6.91
N ARG A 80 4.01 -16.29 7.34
CA ARG A 80 3.24 -17.19 6.50
C ARG A 80 1.86 -17.45 7.09
N LEU A 81 0.87 -17.54 6.22
CA LEU A 81 -0.44 -18.02 6.62
C LEU A 81 -0.36 -19.52 6.94
N GLN A 82 -0.62 -19.88 8.19
CA GLN A 82 -0.75 -21.26 8.62
C GLN A 82 -2.23 -21.67 8.58
N HIS A 83 -2.56 -22.62 7.70
CA HIS A 83 -3.91 -23.15 7.55
C HIS A 83 -4.18 -24.19 8.65
N GLY A 84 -4.72 -23.75 9.78
CA GLY A 84 -5.24 -24.65 10.80
C GLY A 84 -6.60 -25.23 10.41
N SER A 85 -6.97 -26.38 10.98
CA SER A 85 -8.23 -27.08 10.70
C SER A 85 -9.50 -26.30 11.11
N VAL A 86 -9.37 -25.35 12.03
CA VAL A 86 -10.51 -24.55 12.57
C VAL A 86 -10.25 -23.05 12.49
N LYS A 87 -8.99 -22.62 12.72
CA LYS A 87 -8.60 -21.21 12.69
C LYS A 87 -7.28 -21.07 11.95
N HIS A 88 -7.21 -20.08 11.06
CA HIS A 88 -5.95 -19.67 10.46
C HIS A 88 -5.14 -18.88 11.49
N LYS A 89 -3.83 -19.08 11.47
CA LYS A 89 -2.87 -18.34 12.29
C LYS A 89 -1.76 -17.77 11.42
N LEU A 90 -1.09 -16.75 11.93
CA LEU A 90 0.12 -16.26 11.32
C LEU A 90 1.31 -17.00 11.94
N GLY A 91 2.14 -17.64 11.11
CA GLY A 91 3.42 -18.18 11.53
C GLY A 91 4.51 -17.19 11.16
N TRP A 92 5.24 -16.68 12.13
CA TRP A 92 6.37 -15.78 11.90
C TRP A 92 7.65 -16.57 11.68
N ASP A 93 8.42 -16.19 10.65
CA ASP A 93 9.74 -16.78 10.40
C ASP A 93 10.78 -16.27 11.42
N THR A 94 10.51 -15.11 12.03
CA THR A 94 11.32 -14.48 13.09
C THR A 94 10.37 -13.85 14.09
N ASP A 95 10.65 -13.97 15.38
CA ASP A 95 9.80 -13.45 16.45
C ASP A 95 9.48 -11.96 16.22
N PRO A 96 8.19 -11.52 16.29
CA PRO A 96 7.81 -10.12 16.21
C PRO A 96 8.64 -9.16 17.08
N GLU A 97 9.10 -9.61 18.25
CA GLU A 97 9.95 -8.83 19.14
C GLU A 97 11.35 -8.57 18.58
N GLN A 98 11.84 -9.42 17.68
CA GLN A 98 13.16 -9.30 17.06
C GLN A 98 13.11 -8.67 15.67
N LEU A 99 11.90 -8.50 15.12
CA LEU A 99 11.74 -7.93 13.79
C LEU A 99 12.04 -6.42 13.75
N PRO A 100 12.61 -5.95 12.63
CA PRO A 100 12.69 -4.53 12.34
C PRO A 100 11.29 -4.01 11.96
N PHE A 101 10.81 -2.99 12.67
CA PHE A 101 9.49 -2.42 12.39
C PHE A 101 9.47 -1.59 11.10
N ASP A 102 10.61 -1.02 10.69
CA ASP A 102 10.78 -0.45 9.35
C ASP A 102 11.51 -1.50 8.47
N PRO A 103 10.95 -1.93 7.33
CA PRO A 103 9.70 -1.48 6.70
C PRO A 103 8.47 -2.31 7.07
N VAL A 104 8.60 -3.33 7.91
CA VAL A 104 7.58 -4.39 8.08
C VAL A 104 6.25 -3.84 8.59
N LEU A 105 6.25 -3.09 9.70
CA LEU A 105 5.03 -2.51 10.26
C LEU A 105 4.39 -1.48 9.34
N VAL A 106 5.20 -0.66 8.67
CA VAL A 106 4.71 0.33 7.70
C VAL A 106 4.00 -0.38 6.56
N THR A 107 4.61 -1.43 6.02
CA THR A 107 4.02 -2.28 4.96
C THR A 107 2.70 -2.90 5.42
N LEU A 108 2.65 -3.47 6.63
CA LEU A 108 1.41 -4.02 7.20
C LEU A 108 0.32 -2.96 7.37
N SER A 109 0.68 -1.75 7.77
CA SER A 109 -0.27 -0.63 7.92
C SER A 109 -0.90 -0.22 6.58
N GLU A 110 -0.14 -0.26 5.48
CA GLU A 110 -0.66 -0.02 4.13
C GLU A 110 -1.57 -1.18 3.68
N GLY A 111 -1.18 -2.41 4.03
CA GLY A 111 -1.93 -3.64 3.78
C GLY A 111 -3.29 -3.72 4.50
N LEU A 112 -3.59 -2.86 5.47
CA LEU A 112 -4.91 -2.81 6.10
C LEU A 112 -6.02 -2.50 5.08
N GLN A 113 -5.67 -1.91 3.94
CA GLN A 113 -6.58 -1.65 2.83
C GLN A 113 -6.96 -2.91 2.03
N GLU A 114 -6.29 -4.03 2.27
CA GLU A 114 -6.57 -5.29 1.60
C GLU A 114 -7.94 -5.84 1.97
N SER A 115 -8.63 -6.34 0.95
CA SER A 115 -9.94 -6.98 1.06
C SER A 115 -9.94 -8.43 0.61
N ILE A 116 -8.86 -8.89 -0.03
CA ILE A 116 -8.76 -10.22 -0.62
C ILE A 116 -7.92 -11.11 0.31
N HIS A 117 -8.42 -12.29 0.64
CA HIS A 117 -7.67 -13.31 1.35
C HIS A 117 -6.60 -13.93 0.42
N PRO A 118 -5.35 -14.18 0.87
CA PRO A 118 -4.87 -14.13 2.26
C PRO A 118 -4.36 -12.78 2.74
N TYR A 119 -4.15 -11.81 1.85
CA TYR A 119 -3.49 -10.54 2.15
C TYR A 119 -4.20 -9.73 3.25
N SER A 120 -5.52 -9.68 3.22
CA SER A 120 -6.32 -9.00 4.24
C SER A 120 -6.14 -9.59 5.63
N PHE A 121 -6.01 -10.92 5.74
CA PHE A 121 -5.76 -11.59 7.01
C PHE A 121 -4.32 -11.33 7.49
N VAL A 122 -3.34 -11.51 6.60
CA VAL A 122 -1.92 -11.32 6.93
C VAL A 122 -1.67 -9.89 7.41
N ALA A 123 -2.19 -8.88 6.71
CA ALA A 123 -2.00 -7.49 7.09
C ALA A 123 -2.60 -7.17 8.46
N ARG A 124 -3.85 -7.58 8.71
CA ARG A 124 -4.57 -7.28 9.96
C ARG A 124 -3.98 -8.00 11.16
N THR A 125 -3.74 -9.31 11.02
CA THR A 125 -3.18 -10.13 12.09
C THR A 125 -1.73 -9.76 12.35
N GLY A 126 -0.94 -9.57 11.29
CA GLY A 126 0.47 -9.19 11.42
C GLY A 126 0.65 -7.82 12.06
N PHE A 127 -0.17 -6.84 11.67
CA PHE A 127 -0.18 -5.52 12.31
C PHE A 127 -0.46 -5.63 13.82
N LYS A 128 -1.51 -6.39 14.19
CA LYS A 128 -1.89 -6.61 15.59
C LYS A 128 -0.75 -7.26 16.39
N GLU A 129 -0.23 -8.39 15.92
CA GLU A 129 0.79 -9.16 16.63
C GLU A 129 2.11 -8.38 16.77
N MET A 130 2.48 -7.54 15.80
CA MET A 130 3.61 -6.63 15.96
C MET A 130 3.36 -5.56 17.02
N LEU A 131 2.17 -4.96 17.09
CA LEU A 131 1.86 -3.97 18.12
C LEU A 131 1.75 -4.58 19.53
N GLU A 132 1.41 -5.85 19.63
CA GLU A 132 1.35 -6.60 20.90
C GLU A 132 2.71 -7.13 21.38
N SER A 133 3.76 -7.02 20.56
CA SER A 133 5.10 -7.49 20.92
C SER A 133 5.77 -6.63 22.00
N ASN A 134 6.64 -7.24 22.82
CA ASN A 134 7.34 -6.52 23.86
C ASN A 134 8.25 -5.43 23.26
N GLY A 135 8.24 -4.24 23.87
CA GLY A 135 9.01 -3.10 23.37
C GLY A 135 8.47 -2.48 22.08
N ALA A 136 7.28 -2.87 21.60
CA ALA A 136 6.69 -2.33 20.38
C ALA A 136 6.58 -0.80 20.40
N ILE A 137 6.26 -0.19 21.55
CA ILE A 137 6.08 1.27 21.65
C ILE A 137 7.33 2.02 21.17
N GLU A 138 8.52 1.64 21.64
CA GLU A 138 9.79 2.31 21.30
C GLU A 138 10.10 2.22 19.81
N LYS A 139 9.73 1.10 19.17
CA LYS A 139 9.90 0.86 17.73
C LYS A 139 8.85 1.56 16.88
N VAL A 140 7.63 1.74 17.40
CA VAL A 140 6.51 2.37 16.68
C VAL A 140 6.63 3.88 16.67
N LEU A 141 7.04 4.51 17.77
CA LEU A 141 7.12 5.97 17.88
C LEU A 141 7.86 6.67 16.72
N PRO A 142 9.06 6.23 16.28
CA PRO A 142 9.74 6.86 15.14
C PRO A 142 9.01 6.66 13.81
N LEU A 143 8.15 5.64 13.70
CA LEU A 143 7.40 5.29 12.49
C LEU A 143 5.94 5.76 12.54
N LEU A 144 5.50 6.31 13.66
CA LEU A 144 4.11 6.65 13.94
C LEU A 144 3.46 7.51 12.83
N PRO A 145 4.13 8.53 12.25
CA PRO A 145 3.55 9.29 11.14
C PRO A 145 3.28 8.44 9.90
N LYS A 146 4.21 7.53 9.54
CA LYS A 146 4.07 6.63 8.38
C LYS A 146 2.95 5.60 8.62
N VAL A 147 2.92 5.02 9.82
CA VAL A 147 1.89 4.05 10.21
C VAL A 147 0.49 4.71 10.23
N CYS A 148 0.38 5.92 10.79
CA CYS A 148 -0.88 6.67 10.78
C CYS A 148 -1.37 6.98 9.36
N TYR A 149 -0.46 7.16 8.39
CA TYR A 149 -0.83 7.34 6.99
C TYR A 149 -1.51 6.09 6.41
N GLY A 150 -0.92 4.90 6.62
CA GLY A 150 -1.50 3.62 6.20
C GLY A 150 -2.87 3.35 6.84
N VAL A 151 -2.96 3.53 8.16
CA VAL A 151 -4.22 3.36 8.91
C VAL A 151 -5.30 4.35 8.45
N ARG A 152 -4.95 5.62 8.23
CA ARG A 152 -5.89 6.62 7.71
C ARG A 152 -6.42 6.24 6.33
N ALA A 153 -5.61 5.64 5.47
CA ALA A 153 -6.04 5.19 4.15
C ALA A 153 -7.09 4.07 4.26
N ALA A 154 -6.92 3.12 5.19
CA ALA A 154 -7.94 2.10 5.49
C ALA A 154 -9.25 2.70 6.02
N LEU A 155 -9.18 3.66 6.94
CA LEU A 155 -10.35 4.40 7.44
C LEU A 155 -11.08 5.19 6.34
N GLY A 156 -10.35 5.67 5.33
CA GLY A 156 -10.93 6.39 4.19
C GLY A 156 -11.60 5.48 3.15
N ASN A 157 -11.47 4.16 3.27
CA ASN A 157 -11.95 3.22 2.25
C ASN A 157 -13.48 3.13 2.24
N LYS A 158 -14.07 2.90 1.06
CA LYS A 158 -15.52 2.70 0.89
C LYS A 158 -15.96 1.33 1.42
N ASN A 159 -15.10 0.32 1.34
CA ASN A 159 -15.38 -1.02 1.83
C ASN A 159 -15.53 -1.00 3.37
N SER A 160 -16.70 -1.43 3.84
CA SER A 160 -17.07 -1.51 5.25
C SER A 160 -16.14 -2.40 6.08
N ASP A 161 -15.62 -3.49 5.51
CA ASP A 161 -14.74 -4.42 6.24
C ASP A 161 -13.32 -3.87 6.35
N VAL A 162 -12.89 -3.09 5.37
CA VAL A 162 -11.60 -2.36 5.40
C VAL A 162 -11.68 -1.20 6.38
N PHE A 163 -12.79 -0.46 6.39
CA PHE A 163 -13.04 0.58 7.40
C PHE A 163 -13.01 0.01 8.82
N ALA A 164 -13.70 -1.11 9.05
CA ALA A 164 -13.71 -1.77 10.36
C ALA A 164 -12.30 -2.17 10.81
N ALA A 165 -11.49 -2.71 9.89
CA ALA A 165 -10.09 -3.05 10.17
C ALA A 165 -9.23 -1.82 10.45
N GLY A 166 -9.42 -0.72 9.72
CA GLY A 166 -8.74 0.55 9.99
C GLY A 166 -9.11 1.14 11.36
N LEU A 167 -10.39 1.03 11.76
CA LEU A 167 -10.85 1.49 13.08
C LEU A 167 -10.22 0.65 14.20
N GLU A 168 -10.23 -0.67 14.05
CA GLU A 168 -9.59 -1.60 14.97
C GLU A 168 -8.08 -1.35 15.09
N ALA A 169 -7.38 -1.15 13.97
CA ALA A 169 -5.95 -0.80 13.96
C ALA A 169 -5.68 0.54 14.66
N THR A 170 -6.61 1.50 14.57
CA THR A 170 -6.49 2.78 15.29
C THR A 170 -6.63 2.60 16.80
N ILE A 171 -7.55 1.73 17.24
CA ILE A 171 -7.70 1.36 18.66
C ILE A 171 -6.41 0.70 19.16
N GLN A 172 -5.86 -0.25 18.42
CA GLN A 172 -4.60 -0.91 18.77
C GLN A 172 -3.43 0.07 18.89
N LEU A 173 -3.31 1.02 17.95
CA LEU A 173 -2.31 2.09 18.05
C LEU A 173 -2.53 3.00 19.26
N SER A 174 -3.78 3.36 19.55
CA SER A 174 -4.12 4.17 20.72
C SER A 174 -3.76 3.44 22.02
N ASN A 175 -4.01 2.13 22.10
CA ASN A 175 -3.65 1.32 23.26
C ASN A 175 -2.14 1.25 23.48
N LEU A 176 -1.36 1.14 22.39
CA LEU A 176 0.09 1.07 22.49
C LEU A 176 0.74 2.43 22.76
N THR A 177 0.32 3.49 22.06
CA THR A 177 1.04 4.78 22.03
C THR A 177 0.44 5.86 22.91
N GLY A 178 -0.81 5.70 23.33
CA GLY A 178 -1.52 6.63 24.21
C GLY A 178 -1.43 8.09 23.76
N PRO A 179 -0.89 9.01 24.58
CA PRO A 179 -0.83 10.44 24.26
C PRO A 179 -0.03 10.77 23.00
N HIS A 180 0.91 9.91 22.59
CA HIS A 180 1.69 10.13 21.37
C HIS A 180 0.85 10.08 20.10
N LEU A 181 -0.37 9.52 20.14
CA LEU A 181 -1.29 9.53 19.02
C LEU A 181 -1.98 10.90 18.81
N ASN A 182 -2.04 11.75 19.84
CA ASN A 182 -2.80 13.02 19.82
C ASN A 182 -2.46 13.94 18.64
N PRO A 183 -1.18 14.15 18.25
CA PRO A 183 -0.83 14.98 17.08
C PRO A 183 -1.39 14.44 15.76
N HIS A 184 -1.61 13.12 15.67
CA HIS A 184 -2.12 12.44 14.48
C HIS A 184 -3.63 12.18 14.54
N LEU A 185 -4.23 12.24 15.73
CA LEU A 185 -5.63 11.91 15.99
C LEU A 185 -6.59 12.74 15.13
N LYS A 186 -6.33 14.04 14.96
CA LYS A 186 -7.13 14.92 14.08
C LYS A 186 -7.27 14.34 12.67
N ASN A 187 -6.21 13.75 12.14
CA ASN A 187 -6.23 13.15 10.81
C ASN A 187 -6.95 11.80 10.80
N LEU A 188 -6.83 11.00 11.86
CA LEU A 188 -7.53 9.71 11.94
C LEU A 188 -9.05 9.91 12.13
N LEU A 189 -9.46 10.98 12.83
CA LEU A 189 -10.87 11.27 13.10
C LEU A 189 -11.67 11.79 11.90
N VAL A 190 -11.03 12.44 10.92
CA VAL A 190 -11.72 12.97 9.73
C VAL A 190 -12.49 11.89 8.95
N PRO A 191 -11.90 10.72 8.61
CA PRO A 191 -12.66 9.64 7.98
C PRO A 191 -13.64 8.96 8.94
N VAL A 192 -13.33 8.87 10.24
CA VAL A 192 -14.20 8.24 11.25
C VAL A 192 -15.50 9.03 11.44
N SER A 193 -15.43 10.36 11.54
CA SER A 193 -16.61 11.20 11.75
C SER A 193 -17.61 11.12 10.58
N LYS A 194 -17.13 10.91 9.36
CA LYS A 194 -17.99 10.69 8.18
C LYS A 194 -18.79 9.38 8.26
N ARG A 195 -18.29 8.40 9.01
CA ARG A 195 -18.92 7.08 9.20
C ARG A 195 -19.81 7.00 10.45
N MET A 196 -19.83 8.03 11.29
CA MET A 196 -20.70 8.10 12.49
C MET A 196 -22.20 8.07 12.18
N MET A 197 -22.59 8.50 10.97
CA MET A 197 -23.99 8.47 10.54
C MET A 197 -24.44 7.06 10.14
N ASP A 198 -23.49 6.14 9.92
CA ASP A 198 -23.79 4.76 9.58
C ASP A 198 -24.14 3.98 10.84
N LYS A 199 -25.42 3.56 10.95
CA LYS A 199 -25.94 2.81 12.11
C LYS A 199 -25.11 1.55 12.41
N LYS A 200 -24.49 0.95 11.39
CA LYS A 200 -23.65 -0.25 11.54
C LYS A 200 -22.39 0.00 12.36
N PHE A 201 -21.84 1.22 12.29
CA PHE A 201 -20.54 1.54 12.89
C PHE A 201 -20.63 2.48 14.08
N ARG A 202 -21.78 3.12 14.30
CA ARG A 202 -21.99 4.09 15.39
C ARG A 202 -21.48 3.59 16.75
N ASP A 203 -21.85 2.39 17.16
CA ASP A 203 -21.47 1.87 18.48
C ASP A 203 -19.96 1.60 18.55
N LYS A 204 -19.40 0.96 17.52
CA LYS A 204 -17.96 0.69 17.42
C LYS A 204 -17.13 1.98 17.40
N ILE A 205 -17.58 2.99 16.66
CA ILE A 205 -16.91 4.29 16.61
C ILE A 205 -17.00 4.95 17.99
N THR A 206 -18.15 4.88 18.66
CA THR A 206 -18.31 5.45 20.00
C THR A 206 -17.30 4.82 20.97
N THR A 207 -17.20 3.48 21.01
CA THR A 207 -16.19 2.78 21.81
C THR A 207 -14.76 3.17 21.44
N ALA A 208 -14.47 3.35 20.15
CA ALA A 208 -13.16 3.79 19.69
C ALA A 208 -12.82 5.21 20.21
N LEU A 209 -13.76 6.16 20.11
CA LEU A 209 -13.58 7.53 20.61
C LEU A 209 -13.34 7.56 22.12
N GLN A 210 -14.07 6.72 22.87
CA GLN A 210 -13.86 6.56 24.32
C GLN A 210 -12.46 6.04 24.63
N THR A 211 -11.98 5.07 23.85
CA THR A 211 -10.62 4.53 24.00
C THR A 211 -9.56 5.60 23.68
N PHE A 212 -9.78 6.44 22.67
CA PHE A 212 -8.88 7.53 22.32
C PHE A 212 -8.83 8.59 23.42
N GLU A 213 -9.97 8.91 24.04
CA GLU A 213 -10.02 9.83 25.18
C GLU A 213 -9.30 9.25 26.40
N GLN A 214 -9.57 7.99 26.73
CA GLN A 214 -8.96 7.30 27.87
C GLN A 214 -7.43 7.24 27.76
N ASN A 215 -6.90 6.88 26.59
CA ASN A 215 -5.46 6.69 26.40
C ASN A 215 -4.73 7.99 26.08
N GLY A 216 -5.38 8.93 25.38
CA GLY A 216 -4.78 10.20 24.97
C GLY A 216 -4.84 11.29 26.05
N GLY A 217 -5.61 11.07 27.12
CA GLY A 217 -5.69 11.97 28.28
C GLY A 217 -6.36 13.31 27.96
N LYS A 218 -6.03 14.35 28.76
CA LYS A 218 -6.68 15.67 28.72
C LYS A 218 -6.64 16.36 27.35
N GLU A 219 -5.61 16.07 26.56
CA GLU A 219 -5.41 16.68 25.24
C GLU A 219 -6.24 16.02 24.12
N ALA A 220 -6.72 14.79 24.32
CA ALA A 220 -7.49 14.07 23.31
C ALA A 220 -8.91 14.65 23.16
N LEU A 221 -9.56 15.02 24.26
CA LEU A 221 -10.96 15.47 24.26
C LEU A 221 -11.21 16.72 23.38
N PRO A 222 -10.40 17.79 23.44
CA PRO A 222 -10.55 18.93 22.52
C PRO A 222 -10.42 18.53 21.05
N VAL A 223 -9.48 17.63 20.73
CA VAL A 223 -9.26 17.15 19.37
C VAL A 223 -10.48 16.33 18.89
N ILE A 224 -11.00 15.44 19.73
CA ILE A 224 -12.20 14.65 19.43
C ILE A 224 -13.40 15.56 19.20
N LYS A 225 -13.71 16.47 20.13
CA LYS A 225 -14.84 17.41 20.02
C LYS A 225 -14.75 18.32 18.79
N SER A 226 -13.53 18.67 18.35
CA SER A 226 -13.34 19.46 17.13
C SER A 226 -13.80 18.76 15.84
N LYS A 227 -13.86 17.42 15.84
CA LYS A 227 -14.28 16.60 14.69
C LYS A 227 -15.59 15.87 14.89
N VAL A 228 -15.97 15.62 16.14
CA VAL A 228 -17.21 14.97 16.53
C VAL A 228 -17.85 15.82 17.65
N PRO A 229 -18.54 16.92 17.33
CA PRO A 229 -19.11 17.82 18.33
C PRO A 229 -20.16 17.15 19.23
N THR A 230 -20.81 16.09 18.74
CA THR A 230 -21.83 15.32 19.47
C THR A 230 -21.25 14.30 20.45
N TYR A 231 -19.92 14.17 20.54
CA TYR A 231 -19.28 13.22 21.45
C TYR A 231 -19.37 13.72 22.90
N THR A 232 -19.84 12.83 23.78
CA THR A 232 -19.89 13.05 25.23
C THR A 232 -18.75 12.29 25.90
N THR A 233 -18.06 12.96 26.83
CA THR A 233 -16.94 12.39 27.58
C THR A 233 -17.39 11.23 28.47
N ILE A 234 -16.48 10.28 28.70
CA ILE A 234 -16.66 9.18 29.67
C ILE A 234 -16.32 9.59 31.10
N PHE A 235 -15.59 10.70 31.28
CA PHE A 235 -15.24 11.23 32.59
C PHE A 235 -16.36 12.20 33.02
N MET A 236 -17.29 11.68 33.81
CA MET A 236 -18.26 12.47 34.56
C MET A 236 -17.68 12.92 35.90
#